data_AF-A0A935D061-F1
#
_entry.id   AF-A0A935D061-F1
#
_cell.length_a   1.000
_cell.length_b   1.000
_cell.length_c   1.000
_cell.angle_alpha   90.00
_cell.angle_beta   90.00
_cell.angle_gamma   90.00
#
_symmetry.space_group_name_H-M   'P 1'
#
loop_
_entity.id
_entity.type
_entity.pdbx_description
1 polymer ?
#
loop_
_entity_poly.entity_id
_entity_poly.type
_entity_poly.pdbx_seq_one_letter_code
_entity_poly.pdbx_strand_id
1 'polypeptide(L)' 'MKDDLREKKLLEGKDTNYLKLILGPPDTKLDSFAKWNYHLGEGGSIGFLFHELIIEINDGEIVKVDFTTWH' A
#
# COMPACT_ATOMS: atom_id res chain seq x y z
N MET A 1 12.08 -4.64 -6.92
CA MET A 1 10.82 -5.31 -6.52
C MET A 1 10.08 -4.56 -5.41
N LYS A 2 10.57 -4.45 -4.16
CA LYS A 2 9.96 -3.50 -3.19
C LYS A 2 10.20 -2.03 -3.59
N ASP A 3 11.37 -1.72 -4.15
CA ASP A 3 11.70 -0.39 -4.69
C ASP A 3 10.83 0.04 -5.89
N ASP A 4 10.31 -0.90 -6.69
CA ASP A 4 9.45 -0.57 -7.84
C ASP A 4 8.07 -0.05 -7.42
N LEU A 5 7.56 -0.46 -6.26
CA LEU A 5 6.30 0.05 -5.71
C LEU A 5 6.39 1.52 -5.29
N ARG A 6 7.62 2.04 -5.16
CA ARG A 6 7.88 3.45 -4.86
C ARG A 6 7.60 4.36 -6.05
N GLU A 7 7.53 3.81 -7.26
CA GLU A 7 6.88 4.49 -8.38
C GLU A 7 5.37 4.45 -8.16
N LYS A 8 4.88 5.34 -7.26
CA LYS A 8 3.48 5.50 -6.86
C LYS A 8 2.48 5.52 -8.03
N LYS A 9 2.93 5.86 -9.24
CA LYS A 9 2.13 5.88 -10.47
C LYS A 9 1.95 4.54 -11.17
N LEU A 10 2.68 3.49 -10.81
CA LEU A 10 2.65 2.22 -11.54
C LEU A 10 1.41 1.37 -11.18
N LEU A 11 0.82 1.66 -10.02
CA LEU A 11 -0.35 0.95 -9.47
C LEU A 11 -1.66 1.75 -9.62
N GLU A 12 -1.61 3.06 -9.83
CA GLU A 12 -2.80 3.88 -10.07
C GLU A 12 -3.46 3.48 -11.41
N GLY A 13 -4.77 3.30 -11.39
CA GLY A 13 -5.55 2.79 -12.53
C GLY A 13 -5.40 1.29 -12.78
N LYS A 14 -4.77 0.53 -11.86
CA LYS A 14 -4.76 -0.94 -11.89
C LYS A 14 -5.92 -1.51 -11.09
N ASP A 15 -6.31 -2.72 -11.47
CA ASP A 15 -7.29 -3.52 -10.72
C ASP A 15 -6.68 -4.01 -9.40
N THR A 16 -7.52 -4.05 -8.36
CA THR A 16 -7.07 -4.47 -7.02
C THR A 16 -6.55 -5.91 -6.96
N ASN A 17 -6.91 -6.79 -7.90
CA ASN A 17 -6.36 -8.15 -7.96
C ASN A 17 -4.89 -8.16 -8.40
N TYR A 18 -4.45 -7.20 -9.21
CA TYR A 18 -3.03 -7.04 -9.55
C TYR A 18 -2.21 -6.74 -8.30
N LEU A 19 -2.73 -5.87 -7.43
CA LEU A 19 -2.07 -5.52 -6.18
C LEU A 19 -2.02 -6.71 -5.20
N LYS A 20 -3.09 -7.52 -5.15
CA LYS A 20 -3.10 -8.78 -4.39
C LYS A 20 -2.09 -9.81 -4.90
N LEU A 21 -1.86 -9.87 -6.20
CA LEU A 21 -0.88 -10.79 -6.79
C LEU A 21 0.56 -10.42 -6.42
N ILE A 22 0.86 -9.12 -6.30
CA ILE A 22 2.21 -8.63 -6.00
C ILE A 22 2.47 -8.63 -4.49
N LEU A 23 1.54 -8.06 -3.72
CA LEU A 23 1.72 -7.76 -2.30
C LEU A 23 0.98 -8.74 -1.38
N GLY A 24 0.12 -9.58 -1.93
CA GLY A 24 -0.78 -10.41 -1.13
C GLY A 24 -2.05 -9.66 -0.68
N PRO A 25 -2.87 -10.30 0.16
CA PRO A 25 -4.00 -9.61 0.78
C PRO A 25 -3.51 -8.46 1.68
N PRO A 26 -4.27 -7.36 1.79
CA PRO A 26 -3.92 -6.27 2.70
C PRO A 26 -4.02 -6.70 4.16
N ASP A 27 -3.17 -6.12 5.01
CA ASP A 27 -3.20 -6.33 6.46
C ASP A 27 -4.48 -5.77 7.07
N THR A 28 -4.91 -4.59 6.63
CA THR A 28 -6.14 -3.96 7.09
C THR A 28 -6.95 -3.42 5.92
N LYS A 29 -8.26 -3.71 5.95
CA LYS A 29 -9.25 -3.12 5.05
C LYS A 29 -10.13 -2.17 5.85
N LEU A 30 -10.14 -0.91 5.43
CA LEU A 30 -11.04 0.12 5.92
C LEU A 30 -12.16 0.28 4.89
N ASP A 31 -13.17 -0.58 4.99
CA ASP A 31 -14.31 -0.60 4.04
C ASP A 31 -15.06 0.74 4.00
N SER A 32 -15.14 1.47 5.12
CA SER A 32 -15.78 2.78 5.20
C SER A 32 -15.15 3.86 4.31
N PHE A 33 -13.89 3.67 3.92
CA PHE A 33 -13.15 4.61 3.06
C PHE A 33 -12.64 3.96 1.78
N ALA A 34 -13.01 2.69 1.54
CA ALA A 34 -12.44 1.86 0.49
C ALA A 34 -10.88 1.93 0.49
N LYS A 35 -10.27 1.85 1.68
CA LYS A 35 -8.82 1.95 1.87
C LYS A 35 -8.22 0.63 2.31
N TRP A 36 -7.13 0.24 1.69
CA TRP A 36 -6.33 -0.91 2.10
C TRP A 36 -4.99 -0.45 2.65
N ASN A 37 -4.58 -1.01 3.77
CA ASN A 37 -3.27 -0.76 4.36
C ASN A 37 -2.43 -2.04 4.26
N TYR A 38 -1.19 -1.88 3.80
CA TYR A 38 -0.17 -2.89 3.73
C TYR A 38 1.01 -2.48 4.62
N HIS A 39 1.35 -3.32 5.59
CA HIS A 39 2.54 -3.14 6.41
C HIS A 39 3.75 -3.72 5.65
N LEU A 40 4.62 -2.84 5.16
CA LEU A 40 5.79 -3.24 4.37
C LEU A 40 6.99 -3.64 5.24
N GLY A 41 6.84 -3.55 6.56
CA GLY A 41 7.80 -3.96 7.56
C GLY A 41 8.41 -2.80 8.34
N GLU A 42 9.20 -3.16 9.33
CA GLU A 42 9.91 -2.26 10.23
C GLU A 42 11.38 -2.19 9.83
N GLY A 43 11.92 -0.98 9.66
CA GLY A 43 13.30 -0.81 9.19
C GLY A 43 13.92 0.53 9.58
N GLY A 44 14.89 0.51 10.51
CA GLY A 44 15.61 1.71 10.92
C GLY A 44 16.76 1.36 11.85
N SER A 45 17.91 2.05 11.72
CA SER A 45 19.11 1.73 12.51
C SER A 45 19.03 2.24 13.96
N ILE A 46 18.15 3.21 14.23
CA ILE A 46 17.93 3.83 15.55
C ILE A 46 16.44 4.22 15.61
N GLY A 47 15.61 3.38 16.20
CA GLY A 47 14.15 3.55 16.28
C GLY A 47 13.38 2.65 15.31
N PHE A 48 12.22 2.14 15.75
CA PHE A 48 11.30 1.39 14.89
C PHE A 48 10.70 2.38 13.89
N LEU A 49 11.14 2.30 12.64
CA LEU A 49 10.49 3.02 11.56
C LEU A 49 9.52 2.06 10.88
N PHE A 50 8.23 2.31 11.01
CA PHE A 50 7.19 1.54 10.36
C PHE A 50 7.00 2.06 8.95
N HIS A 51 6.96 1.15 7.97
CA HIS A 51 6.65 1.47 6.59
C HIS A 51 5.27 0.95 6.23
N GLU A 52 4.35 1.84 5.91
CA GLU A 52 3.00 1.50 5.50
C GLU A 52 2.71 1.98 4.08
N LEU A 53 1.90 1.21 3.37
CA LEU A 53 1.38 1.54 2.07
C LEU A 53 -0.14 1.57 2.13
N ILE A 54 -0.70 2.75 1.95
CA ILE A 54 -2.13 3.01 1.96
C ILE A 54 -2.61 3.13 0.52
N ILE A 55 -3.51 2.25 0.12
CA ILE A 55 -4.14 2.21 -1.19
C ILE A 55 -5.57 2.69 -1.05
N GLU A 56 -5.97 3.67 -1.85
CA GLU A 56 -7.36 4.09 -1.98
C GLU A 56 -7.97 3.47 -3.23
N ILE A 57 -9.15 2.87 -3.05
CA ILE A 57 -9.85 2.13 -4.09
C ILE A 57 -11.17 2.85 -4.35
N ASN A 58 -11.52 3.05 -5.61
CA ASN A 58 -12.82 3.53 -6.02
C ASN A 58 -13.36 2.62 -7.12
N ASP A 59 -14.59 2.13 -6.96
CA ASP A 59 -15.25 1.23 -7.91
C ASP A 59 -14.43 -0.03 -8.29
N GLY A 60 -13.56 -0.51 -7.39
CA GLY A 60 -12.68 -1.66 -7.62
C GLY A 60 -11.34 -1.33 -8.30
N GLU A 61 -11.12 -0.07 -8.67
CA GLU A 61 -9.88 0.44 -9.25
C GLU A 61 -9.06 1.19 -8.20
N ILE A 62 -7.73 1.11 -8.32
CA ILE A 62 -6.82 1.86 -7.45
C ILE A 62 -6.75 3.30 -7.93
N VAL A 63 -7.25 4.22 -7.12
CA VAL A 63 -7.24 5.66 -7.46
C VAL A 63 -6.09 6.41 -6.81
N LYS A 64 -5.51 5.85 -5.74
CA LYS A 64 -4.41 6.50 -5.03
C LYS A 64 -3.51 5.50 -4.33
N VAL A 65 -2.21 5.81 -4.32
CA VAL A 65 -1.20 5.05 -3.59
C VAL A 65 -0.33 5.99 -2.75
N ASP A 66 -0.47 5.88 -1.43
CA ASP A 66 0.30 6.63 -0.45
C ASP A 66 1.26 5.73 0.31
N PHE A 67 2.50 6.19 0.46
CA PHE A 67 3.54 5.52 1.24
C PHE A 67 3.82 6.41 2.45
N THR A 68 3.61 5.88 3.63
CA THR A 68 3.74 6.60 4.90
C THR A 68 4.78 5.89 5.76
N THR A 69 5.59 6.69 6.45
CA THR A 69 6.56 6.20 7.42
C THR A 69 6.40 6.93 8.74
N TRP A 70 6.33 6.20 9.84
CA TRP A 70 6.18 6.77 11.19
C TRP A 70 7.02 5.99 12.22
N HIS A 71 7.23 6.60 13.39
CA HIS A 71 8.00 6.06 14.52
C HIS A 71 7.08 5.65 15.67
#